data_AF-A0A2G9T4T7-F1
#
_entry.id   AF-A0A2G9T4T7-F1
#
_cell.length_a   1.000
_cell.length_b   1.000
_cell.length_c   1.000
_cell.angle_alpha   90.00
_cell.angle_beta   90.00
_cell.angle_gamma   90.00
#
_symmetry.space_group_name_H-M   'P 1'
#
loop_
_entity.id
_entity.type
_entity.pdbx_description
1 polymer ?
#
loop_
_entity_poly.entity_id
_entity_poly.type
_entity_poly.pdbx_seq_one_letter_code
_entity_poly.pdbx_strand_id
1 'polypeptide(L)'
;MTISRILFEGSRIRYEAGDHLAVFPTNDPELVEAIISLMDFNPEQAFRLINIDEESSKRNPFPCPCTYRTALTHYVDICAPLKSHVLK
;
A
#
# COMPACT_ATOMS: atom_id res chain seq x y z
N MET A 1 1.43 13.12 10.43
CA MET A 1 2.59 12.32 9.98
C MET A 1 3.64 12.30 11.09
N THR A 2 3.54 11.34 12.01
CA THR A 2 4.49 11.20 13.11
C THR A 2 5.74 10.51 12.57
N ILE A 3 6.88 11.20 12.50
CA ILE A 3 8.14 10.56 12.15
C ILE A 3 8.59 9.75 13.35
N SER A 4 8.29 8.45 13.33
CA SER A 4 8.83 7.48 14.28
C SER A 4 10.36 7.49 14.18
N ARG A 5 11.05 7.55 15.33
CA ARG A 5 12.51 7.50 15.40
C ARG A 5 13.02 6.23 14.68
N ILE A 6 13.84 6.40 13.66
CA ILE A 6 14.43 5.28 12.90
C ILE A 6 15.68 4.82 13.66
N LEU A 7 15.62 3.61 14.23
CA LEU A 7 16.75 2.97 14.92
C LEU A 7 17.36 1.92 14.00
N PHE A 8 18.66 2.04 13.71
CA PHE A 8 19.42 1.10 12.88
C PHE A 8 20.17 0.05 13.71
N GLU A 9 20.03 0.07 15.03
CA GLU A 9 20.72 -0.84 15.95
C GLU A 9 20.38 -2.31 15.60
N GLY A 10 21.41 -3.10 15.27
CA GLY A 10 21.27 -4.49 14.84
C GLY A 10 21.04 -4.68 13.33
N SER A 11 20.81 -3.61 12.56
CA SER A 11 20.78 -3.69 11.10
C SER A 11 22.19 -3.67 10.51
N ARG A 12 22.42 -4.40 9.40
CA ARG A 12 23.71 -4.37 8.67
C ARG A 12 23.77 -3.21 7.66
N ILE A 13 22.99 -2.16 7.89
CA ILE A 13 22.86 -1.03 6.97
C ILE A 13 24.04 -0.08 7.22
N ARG A 14 24.74 0.30 6.15
CA ARG A 14 25.74 1.37 6.15
C ARG A 14 25.11 2.58 5.48
N TYR A 15 25.39 3.76 6.02
CA TYR A 15 24.85 5.03 5.53
C TYR A 15 25.95 6.08 5.57
N GLU A 16 26.11 6.81 4.48
CA GLU A 16 27.07 7.91 4.34
C GLU A 16 26.35 9.25 4.17
N ALA A 17 27.06 10.34 4.44
CA ALA A 17 26.51 11.68 4.27
C ALA A 17 26.17 11.93 2.80
N GLY A 18 24.89 12.16 2.51
CA GLY A 18 24.38 12.33 1.15
C GLY A 18 23.52 11.16 0.64
N ASP A 19 23.46 10.05 1.39
CA ASP A 19 22.57 8.93 1.06
C ASP A 19 21.09 9.26 1.30
N HIS A 20 20.20 8.59 0.56
CA HIS A 20 18.75 8.75 0.70
C HIS A 20 18.14 7.50 1.34
N LEU A 21 17.20 7.71 2.27
CA LEU A 21 16.42 6.63 2.87
C LEU A 21 15.03 6.60 2.25
N ALA A 22 14.67 5.46 1.66
CA ALA A 22 13.29 5.19 1.28
C ALA A 22 12.52 4.60 2.47
N VAL A 23 11.28 5.06 2.65
CA VAL A 23 10.34 4.51 3.62
C VAL A 23 9.09 4.05 2.89
N PHE A 24 8.49 2.96 3.35
CA PHE A 24 7.17 2.54 2.92
C PHE A 24 6.13 3.12 3.89
N PRO A 25 5.43 4.21 3.52
CA PRO A 25 4.43 4.81 4.38
C PRO A 25 3.16 3.95 4.42
N THR A 26 2.30 4.25 5.38
CA THR A 26 0.93 3.74 5.47
C THR A 26 -0.04 4.89 5.33
N ASN A 27 -1.18 4.64 4.72
CA ASN A 27 -2.25 5.63 4.64
C ASN A 27 -2.83 5.94 6.02
N ASP A 28 -3.47 7.11 6.13
CA ASP A 28 -4.14 7.54 7.35
C ASP A 28 -5.30 6.57 7.68
N PRO A 29 -5.31 5.94 8.88
CA PRO A 29 -6.40 5.05 9.28
C PRO A 29 -7.78 5.70 9.18
N GLU A 30 -7.91 7.00 9.48
CA GLU A 30 -9.21 7.70 9.41
C GLU A 30 -9.72 7.78 7.97
N LEU A 31 -8.82 8.03 7.01
CA LEU A 31 -9.16 8.08 5.59
C LEU A 31 -9.52 6.68 5.05
N VAL A 32 -8.78 5.66 5.48
CA VAL A 32 -9.08 4.27 5.12
C VAL A 32 -10.45 3.85 5.63
N GLU A 33 -10.80 4.16 6.88
CA GLU A 33 -12.13 3.88 7.43
C GLU A 33 -13.23 4.65 6.71
N ALA A 34 -12.99 5.93 6.36
CA ALA A 34 -13.95 6.71 5.61
C ALA A 34 -14.29 6.05 4.27
N ILE A 35 -13.29 5.57 3.52
CA ILE A 35 -13.50 4.86 2.25
C ILE A 35 -14.27 3.55 2.46
N ILE A 36 -13.86 2.74 3.44
CA ILE A 36 -14.52 1.47 3.76
C ILE A 36 -16.00 1.70 4.10
N SER A 37 -16.29 2.72 4.92
CA SER A 37 -17.66 3.06 5.33
C SER A 37 -18.57 3.47 4.17
N LEU A 38 -18.00 4.00 3.08
CA LEU A 38 -18.73 4.41 1.89
C LEU A 38 -19.06 3.24 0.94
N MET A 39 -18.33 2.13 1.02
CA MET A 39 -18.34 1.09 -0.03
C MET A 39 -19.09 -0.19 0.33
N ASP A 40 -19.76 -0.26 1.50
CA ASP A 40 -20.63 -1.38 1.94
C ASP A 40 -20.09 -2.80 1.65
N PHE A 41 -18.81 -3.03 1.97
CA PHE A 41 -18.16 -4.34 1.87
C PHE A 41 -17.50 -4.74 3.19
N ASN A 42 -17.15 -6.02 3.35
CA ASN A 42 -16.40 -6.50 4.52
C ASN A 42 -14.89 -6.21 4.35
N PRO A 43 -14.30 -5.27 5.12
CA PRO A 43 -12.89 -4.89 4.96
C PRO A 43 -11.88 -5.98 5.34
N GLU A 44 -12.29 -6.95 6.17
CA GLU A 44 -11.47 -8.09 6.58
C GLU A 44 -11.54 -9.27 5.62
N GLN A 45 -12.34 -9.17 4.56
CA GLN A 45 -12.42 -10.21 3.55
C GLN A 45 -11.08 -10.30 2.81
N ALA A 46 -10.46 -11.48 2.86
CA ALA A 46 -9.27 -11.79 2.07
C ALA A 46 -9.64 -12.02 0.60
N PHE A 47 -8.85 -11.47 -0.31
CA PHE A 47 -9.02 -11.64 -1.75
C PHE A 47 -7.67 -11.80 -2.47
N ARG A 48 -7.74 -12.15 -3.75
CA ARG A 48 -6.59 -12.22 -4.65
C ARG A 48 -6.98 -11.58 -5.99
N LEU A 49 -6.16 -10.62 -6.45
CA LEU A 49 -6.23 -10.13 -7.82
C LEU A 49 -5.22 -10.91 -8.65
N ILE A 50 -5.74 -11.74 -9.56
CA ILE A 50 -4.93 -12.56 -10.46
C ILE A 50 -4.97 -11.92 -11.84
N ASN A 51 -3.81 -11.73 -12.43
CA ASN A 51 -3.71 -11.29 -13.81
C ASN A 51 -4.29 -12.37 -14.74
N ILE A 52 -5.24 -11.97 -15.60
CA ILE A 52 -5.89 -12.85 -16.57
C ILE A 52 -4.94 -13.29 -17.70
N ASP A 53 -3.86 -12.55 -17.92
CA ASP A 53 -2.78 -12.91 -18.84
C ASP A 53 -1.82 -13.89 -18.14
N GLU A 54 -1.90 -15.17 -18.53
CA GLU A 54 -1.13 -16.25 -17.92
C GLU A 54 0.36 -16.21 -18.25
N GLU A 55 0.74 -15.51 -19.33
CA GLU A 55 2.14 -15.33 -19.75
C GLU A 55 2.81 -14.17 -19.00
N SER A 56 2.04 -13.37 -18.26
CA SER A 56 2.57 -12.24 -17.51
C SER A 56 3.43 -12.67 -16.32
N SER A 57 4.64 -12.11 -16.23
CA SER A 57 5.51 -12.26 -15.06
C SER A 57 4.95 -11.55 -13.81
N LYS A 58 4.07 -10.56 -13.99
CA LYS A 58 3.38 -9.85 -12.90
C LYS A 58 2.02 -10.51 -12.67
N ARG A 59 2.03 -11.58 -11.85
CA ARG A 59 0.84 -12.37 -11.50
C ARG A 59 -0.20 -11.58 -10.70
N ASN A 60 0.25 -10.68 -9.82
CA ASN A 60 -0.60 -9.88 -8.95
C ASN A 60 -0.13 -8.42 -8.97
N PRO A 61 -1.03 -7.43 -8.84
CA PRO A 61 -0.67 -6.01 -8.80
C PRO A 61 0.06 -5.60 -7.51
N PHE A 62 -0.20 -6.30 -6.41
CA PHE A 62 0.43 -6.14 -5.10
C PHE A 62 0.48 -7.51 -4.38
N PRO A 63 1.19 -7.63 -3.25
CA PRO A 63 1.28 -8.89 -2.51
C PRO A 63 -0.11 -9.46 -2.15
N CYS A 64 -0.40 -10.66 -2.65
CA CYS A 64 -1.67 -11.37 -2.45
C CYS A 64 -1.40 -12.78 -1.90
N PRO A 65 -2.32 -13.38 -1.12
CA PRO A 65 -3.60 -12.84 -0.69
C PRO A 65 -3.48 -11.75 0.38
N CYS A 66 -4.39 -10.77 0.37
CA CYS A 66 -4.50 -9.75 1.41
C CYS A 66 -5.97 -9.35 1.65
N THR A 67 -6.24 -8.64 2.74
CA THR A 67 -7.56 -8.05 3.01
C THR A 67 -7.72 -6.70 2.31
N TYR A 68 -8.96 -6.25 2.11
CA TYR A 68 -9.22 -4.91 1.56
C TYR A 68 -8.62 -3.81 2.43
N ARG A 69 -8.72 -3.95 3.75
CA ARG A 69 -8.05 -3.07 4.71
C ARG A 69 -6.54 -3.01 4.46
N THR A 70 -5.88 -4.16 4.36
CA THR A 70 -4.42 -4.21 4.12
C THR A 70 -4.05 -3.55 2.80
N ALA A 71 -4.83 -3.81 1.74
CA ALA A 71 -4.59 -3.21 0.42
C ALA A 71 -4.70 -1.68 0.45
N LEU A 72 -5.76 -1.15 1.05
CA LEU A 72 -5.99 0.30 1.18
C LEU A 72 -4.99 0.97 2.11
N THR A 73 -4.48 0.28 3.13
CA THR A 73 -3.51 0.87 4.07
C THR A 73 -2.08 0.90 3.51
N HIS A 74 -1.66 -0.13 2.78
CA HIS A 74 -0.24 -0.35 2.45
C HIS A 74 0.11 -0.35 0.97
N TYR A 75 -0.84 -0.66 0.08
CA TYR A 75 -0.51 -0.99 -1.32
C TYR A 75 -1.13 -0.05 -2.35
N VAL A 76 -2.19 0.69 -1.98
CA VAL A 76 -2.92 1.58 -2.89
C VAL A 76 -2.75 3.03 -2.46
N ASP A 77 -2.51 3.91 -3.44
CA ASP A 77 -2.51 5.35 -3.23
C ASP A 77 -3.95 5.88 -3.29
N ILE A 78 -4.41 6.46 -2.19
CA ILE A 78 -5.75 7.06 -2.03
C ILE A 78 -5.70 8.59 -1.88
N CYS A 79 -4.51 9.19 -1.93
CA CYS A 79 -4.28 10.61 -1.68
C CYS A 79 -3.92 11.38 -2.97
N ALA A 80 -3.37 10.70 -3.98
CA ALA A 80 -3.03 11.34 -5.24
C ALA A 80 -4.27 11.73 -6.07
N PRO A 81 -4.18 12.81 -6.88
CA PRO A 81 -5.23 13.15 -7.84
C PRO A 81 -5.53 11.99 -8.79
N LEU A 82 -6.83 11.75 -9.02
CA LEU A 82 -7.28 10.68 -9.92
C LEU A 82 -6.80 10.93 -11.35
N LYS A 83 -6.21 9.90 -11.94
CA LYS A 83 -5.82 9.89 -13.35
C LYS A 83 -7.05 9.66 -14.23
N SER A 84 -7.06 10.23 -15.42
CA SER A 84 -8.23 10.19 -16.33
C SER A 84 -8.70 8.78 -16.70
N HIS A 85 -7.81 7.77 -16.70
CA HIS A 85 -8.19 6.38 -17.01
C HIS A 85 -8.96 5.70 -15.87
N VAL A 86 -8.96 6.26 -14.66
CA VAL A 86 -9.70 5.73 -13.50
C VAL A 86 -11.13 6.27 -13.46
N LEU A 87 -11.39 7.43 -14.09
CA LEU A 87 -12.71 8.08 -14.13
C LEU A 87 -13.59 7.63 -15.29
N LYS A 88 -13.03 6.89 -16.25
CA LYS A 88 -13.74 6.39 -17.44
C LYS A 88 -14.36 5.04 -17.15
#